data_AF-A0A0Q8V2K6-F1
#
_entry.id   AF-A0A0Q8V2K6-F1
#
_cell.length_a   1.000
_cell.length_b   1.000
_cell.length_c   1.000
_cell.angle_alpha   90.00
_cell.angle_beta   90.00
_cell.angle_gamma   90.00
#
_symmetry.space_group_name_H-M   'P 1'
#
loop_
_entity.id
_entity.type
_entity.pdbx_description
1 polymer ?
#
loop_
_entity_poly.entity_id
_entity_poly.type
_entity_poly.pdbx_seq_one_letter_code
_entity_poly.pdbx_strand_id
1 'polypeptide(L)' 'MATFEIPLGNAPKKGEDIHLVRWAQTDEGWCPETVLATYVASTHDEWIVDTSGEQRRLRRDQWLQFAMWR' A
#
# COMPACT_ATOMS: atom_id res chain seq x y z
N MET A 1 -12.33 22.29 -7.51
CA MET A 1 -10.89 22.00 -7.39
C MET A 1 -10.69 20.62 -7.97
N ALA A 2 -10.11 20.52 -9.18
CA ALA A 2 -9.89 19.23 -9.82
C ALA A 2 -8.61 18.62 -9.25
N THR A 3 -8.75 17.55 -8.48
CA THR A 3 -7.62 16.73 -8.03
C THR A 3 -7.05 16.03 -9.26
N PHE A 4 -5.91 16.50 -9.75
CA PHE A 4 -5.18 15.82 -10.81
C PHE A 4 -4.51 14.58 -10.21
N GLU A 5 -4.96 13.41 -10.64
CA GLU A 5 -4.34 12.13 -10.35
C GLU A 5 -2.97 12.11 -11.04
N ILE A 6 -1.89 12.18 -10.26
CA ILE A 6 -0.57 11.88 -10.79
C ILE A 6 -0.59 10.38 -11.12
N PRO A 7 -0.43 9.95 -12.38
CA PRO A 7 -0.19 8.56 -12.67
C PRO A 7 1.23 8.29 -12.18
N LEU A 8 1.35 7.80 -10.95
CA LEU A 8 2.57 7.13 -10.53
C LEU A 8 2.73 5.99 -11.52
N GLY A 9 3.74 6.07 -12.38
CA GLY A 9 3.93 5.18 -13.53
C GLY A 9 3.99 3.68 -13.22
N ASN A 10 3.88 3.28 -11.95
CA ASN A 10 3.85 1.93 -11.43
C ASN A 10 2.67 1.65 -10.47
N ALA A 11 1.57 2.42 -10.54
CA ALA A 11 0.39 2.12 -9.73
C ALA A 11 -0.18 0.75 -10.15
N PRO A 12 -0.46 -0.17 -9.20
CA PRO A 12 -1.08 -1.46 -9.47
C PRO A 12 -2.43 -1.29 -10.17
N LYS A 13 -2.90 -2.32 -10.88
CA LYS A 13 -4.26 -2.32 -11.41
C LYS A 13 -5.25 -2.62 -10.29
N LYS A 14 -6.43 -1.99 -10.33
CA LYS A 14 -7.52 -2.35 -9.41
C LYS A 14 -7.82 -3.85 -9.54
N GLY A 15 -7.88 -4.54 -8.39
CA GLY A 15 -8.06 -5.98 -8.31
C GLY A 15 -6.76 -6.79 -8.34
N GLU A 16 -5.59 -6.15 -8.50
CA GLU A 16 -4.29 -6.82 -8.44
C GLU A 16 -3.87 -7.04 -6.99
N ASP A 17 -3.30 -8.20 -6.69
CA ASP A 17 -2.72 -8.47 -5.38
C ASP A 17 -1.38 -7.76 -5.25
N ILE A 18 -1.23 -7.03 -4.15
CA ILE A 18 -0.04 -6.26 -3.82
C ILE A 18 0.48 -6.63 -2.44
N HIS A 19 1.80 -6.54 -2.31
CA HIS A 19 2.48 -6.75 -1.04
C HIS A 19 2.99 -5.40 -0.53
N LEU A 20 2.49 -4.98 0.62
CA LEU A 20 2.92 -3.77 1.31
C LEU A 20 3.78 -4.14 2.51
N VAL A 21 4.83 -3.36 2.74
CA VAL A 21 5.74 -3.50 3.88
C VAL A 21 5.89 -2.16 4.61
N ARG A 22 5.92 -2.19 5.94
CA ARG A 22 6.40 -1.09 6.77
C ARG A 22 7.43 -1.58 7.77
N TRP A 23 8.27 -0.67 8.25
CA TRP A 23 9.14 -0.93 9.39
C TRP A 23 8.48 -0.35 10.65
N ALA A 24 8.31 -1.18 11.67
CA ALA A 24 7.77 -0.77 12.96
C ALA A 24 8.88 -0.87 14.02
N GLN A 25 8.96 0.13 14.89
CA GLN A 25 9.84 0.09 16.05
C GLN A 25 9.17 -0.73 17.15
N THR A 26 9.88 -1.74 17.66
CA THR A 26 9.50 -2.57 18.81
C THR A 26 10.54 -2.43 19.92
N ASP A 27 10.28 -3.05 21.07
CA ASP A 27 11.23 -3.12 22.20
C ASP A 27 12.52 -3.90 21.82
N GLU A 28 12.46 -4.74 20.79
CA GLU A 28 13.58 -5.56 20.29
C GLU A 28 14.30 -4.92 19.09
N GLY A 29 13.80 -3.78 18.59
CA GLY A 29 14.39 -3.05 17.46
C GLY A 29 13.42 -2.81 16.31
N TRP A 30 13.94 -2.69 15.09
CA TRP A 30 13.11 -2.52 13.90
C TRP A 30 12.64 -3.88 13.38
N CYS A 31 11.32 -4.06 13.28
CA CYS A 31 10.70 -5.26 12.74
C CYS A 31 9.91 -4.93 11.46
N PRO A 32 9.99 -5.76 10.42
CA PRO A 32 9.16 -5.59 9.24
C PRO A 32 7.74 -6.09 9.53
N GLU A 33 6.75 -5.30 9.16
CA GLU A 33 5.36 -5.73 9.08
C GLU A 33 4.94 -5.79 7.61
N THR A 34 4.23 -6.84 7.24
CA THR A 34 3.80 -7.06 5.86
C THR A 34 2.30 -7.26 5.77
N VAL A 35 1.73 -6.83 4.65
CA VAL A 35 0.33 -7.04 4.29
C VAL A 35 0.26 -7.46 2.82
N LEU A 36 -0.35 -8.63 2.57
CA LEU A 36 -0.83 -9.00 1.25
C LEU A 36 -2.28 -8.55 1.13
N ALA A 37 -2.61 -7.76 0.11
CA ALA A 37 -3.93 -7.19 -0.05
C ALA A 37 -4.28 -6.98 -1.53
N THR A 38 -5.57 -6.91 -1.84
CA THR A 38 -6.01 -6.59 -3.19
C THR A 38 -6.11 -5.07 -3.35
N TYR A 39 -5.44 -4.51 -4.36
CA TYR A 39 -5.42 -3.07 -4.61
C TYR A 39 -6.80 -2.58 -5.06
N VAL A 40 -7.31 -1.55 -4.38
CA VAL A 40 -8.60 -0.91 -4.73
C VAL A 40 -8.36 0.43 -5.41
N ALA A 41 -7.56 1.30 -4.78
CA ALA A 41 -7.18 2.63 -5.25
C ALA A 41 -6.01 3.18 -4.42
N SER A 42 -5.54 4.38 -4.76
CA SER A 42 -4.63 5.13 -3.90
C SER A 42 -4.88 6.63 -4.03
N THR A 43 -4.53 7.36 -2.98
CA THR A 43 -4.36 8.81 -3.02
C THR A 43 -2.86 9.14 -3.00
N HIS A 44 -2.52 10.42 -2.91
CA HIS A 44 -1.15 10.84 -2.65
C HIS A 44 -0.62 10.26 -1.31
N ASP A 45 -1.48 10.16 -0.30
CA ASP A 45 -1.08 9.86 1.08
C ASP A 45 -1.47 8.45 1.53
N GLU A 46 -2.40 7.79 0.84
CA GLU A 46 -2.98 6.52 1.28
C GLU A 46 -3.03 5.46 0.17
N TRP A 47 -2.72 4.23 0.55
CA TRP A 47 -3.19 3.04 -0.13
C TRP A 47 -4.61 2.73 0.31
N ILE A 48 -5.46 2.37 -0.63
CA ILE A 48 -6.78 1.82 -0.36
C ILE A 48 -6.78 0.39 -0.87
N VAL A 49 -6.87 -0.55 0.05
CA VAL A 49 -6.75 -1.99 -0.23
C VAL A 49 -7.89 -2.76 0.40
N ASP A 50 -8.20 -3.94 -0.15
CA ASP A 50 -9.06 -4.91 0.49
C ASP A 50 -8.20 -5.99 1.16
N THR A 51 -8.45 -6.23 2.43
CA THR A 51 -7.85 -7.34 3.18
C THR A 51 -8.98 -8.22 3.71
N SER A 52 -9.15 -9.41 3.12
CA SER A 52 -10.16 -10.38 3.55
C SER A 52 -11.60 -9.83 3.54
N GLY A 53 -11.95 -9.01 2.54
CA GLY A 53 -13.28 -8.41 2.39
C GLY A 53 -13.50 -7.13 3.19
N GLU A 54 -12.47 -6.64 3.90
CA GLU A 54 -12.49 -5.36 4.60
C GLU A 54 -11.61 -4.34 3.88
N GLN A 55 -12.18 -3.19 3.53
CA GLN A 55 -11.43 -2.08 2.96
C GLN A 55 -10.61 -1.36 4.03
N ARG A 56 -9.30 -1.29 3.83
CA ARG A 56 -8.35 -0.60 4.71
C ARG A 56 -7.67 0.56 4.01
N ARG A 57 -7.38 1.61 4.79
CA ARG A 57 -6.56 2.75 4.38
C ARG A 57 -5.21 2.67 5.08
N LEU A 58 -4.13 2.64 4.32
CA LEU A 58 -2.76 2.53 4.84
C LEU A 58 -1.93 3.71 4.35
N ARG A 59 -1.23 4.40 5.26
CA ARG A 59 -0.46 5.59 4.88
C ARG A 59 0.74 5.24 4.01
N ARG A 60 0.94 5.96 2.91
CA ARG A 60 2.02 5.73 1.92
C ARG A 60 3.41 6.14 2.40
N ASP A 61 3.49 7.02 3.40
CA ASP A 61 4.75 7.36 4.07
C ASP A 61 5.21 6.28 5.05
N GLN A 62 4.34 5.31 5.38
CA GLN A 62 4.66 4.19 6.27
C GLN A 62 4.73 2.86 5.51
N TRP A 63 3.77 2.63 4.63
CA TRP A 63 3.64 1.39 3.87
C TRP A 63 4.14 1.60 2.44
N LEU A 64 5.17 0.85 2.07
CA LEU A 64 5.75 0.85 0.74
C LEU A 64 5.41 -0.45 0.02
N GLN A 65 5.24 -0.39 -1.31
CA GLN A 65 5.08 -1.58 -2.11
C GLN A 65 6.39 -2.37 -2.13
N PHE A 66 6.35 -3.62 -1.70
CA PHE A 66 7.46 -4.56 -1.85
C PHE A 66 7.58 -4.92 -3.35
N ALA A 67 8.79 -4.90 -3.90
CA ALA A 67 9.05 -4.88 -5.34
C ALA A 67 8.20 -5.91 -6.13
N MET A 68 7.60 -5.46 -7.24
CA MET A 68 6.94 -6.34 -8.21
C MET A 68 8.01 -7.22 -8.86
N TRP A 69 8.01 -8.52 -8.57
CA TRP A 69 8.66 -9.47 -9.46
C TRP A 69 7.79 -9.57 -10.72
N ARG A 70 8.35 -9.10 -11.84
CA ARG A 70 7.75 -9.21 -13.16
C ARG A 70 8.55 -10.20 -13.98
#